data_AF-A6GNM4-F1
#
_entry.id   AF-A6GNM4-F1
#
_cell.length_a   1.000
_cell.length_b   1.000
_cell.length_c   1.000
_cell.angle_alpha   90.00
_cell.angle_beta   90.00
_cell.angle_gamma   90.00
#
_symmetry.space_group_name_H-M   'P 1'
#
loop_
_entity.id
_entity.type
_entity.pdbx_description
1 polymer ?
#
loop_
_entity_poly.entity_id
_entity_poly.type
_entity_poly.pdbx_seq_one_letter_code
_entity_poly.pdbx_strand_id
1 'polypeptide(L)'
;MTPEMVTAITALVAVIVGPLLSIYVARKQINAAALSTNRQEWINNLRGVLAELITIVRHVSPAFHANSITNQDAIAKHGELTEKIELVKLLLNPKEADHLELVRLISSASTLVKESINARQANALQLEQVAERIVTQAQIILKREWERVKKGE
;
A
#
# COMPACT_ATOMS: atom_id res chain seq x y z
N MET A 1 -17.20 -61.33 2.13
CA MET A 1 -17.99 -60.14 2.49
C MET A 1 -19.28 -60.16 1.69
N THR A 2 -20.42 -59.91 2.33
CA THR A 2 -21.67 -59.71 1.59
C THR A 2 -21.68 -58.33 0.92
N PRO A 3 -22.41 -58.14 -0.19
CA PRO A 3 -22.56 -56.83 -0.83
C PRO A 3 -23.01 -55.73 0.15
N GLU A 4 -23.87 -56.08 1.11
CA GLU A 4 -24.38 -55.18 2.16
C GLU A 4 -23.28 -54.66 3.10
N MET A 5 -22.30 -55.49 3.45
CA MET A 5 -21.16 -55.06 4.26
C MET A 5 -20.26 -54.08 3.50
N VAL A 6 -20.08 -54.30 2.19
CA VAL A 6 -19.29 -53.39 1.35
C VAL A 6 -19.96 -52.02 1.29
N THR A 7 -21.28 -51.98 1.03
CA THR A 7 -22.04 -50.73 0.92
C THR A 7 -22.14 -49.97 2.23
N ALA A 8 -22.28 -50.67 3.37
CA ALA A 8 -22.30 -50.04 4.68
C ALA A 8 -20.96 -49.37 5.03
N ILE A 9 -19.84 -50.02 4.71
CA ILE A 9 -18.50 -49.45 4.94
C ILE A 9 -18.25 -48.24 4.05
N THR A 10 -18.57 -48.31 2.75
CA THR A 10 -18.40 -47.15 1.86
C THR A 10 -19.28 -45.98 2.27
N ALA A 11 -20.53 -46.22 2.69
CA ALA A 11 -21.40 -45.18 3.21
C ALA A 11 -20.83 -44.52 4.47
N LEU A 12 -20.33 -45.32 5.42
CA LEU A 12 -19.73 -44.81 6.65
C LEU A 12 -18.48 -43.95 6.36
N VAL A 13 -17.60 -44.42 5.49
CA VAL A 13 -16.41 -43.65 5.08
C VAL A 13 -16.82 -42.36 4.39
N ALA A 14 -17.80 -42.38 3.49
CA ALA A 14 -18.27 -41.19 2.78
C ALA A 14 -18.85 -40.11 3.73
N VAL A 15 -19.64 -40.53 4.74
CA VAL A 15 -20.25 -39.62 5.72
C VAL A 15 -19.21 -38.98 6.66
N ILE A 16 -18.04 -39.58 6.82
CA ILE A 16 -16.95 -39.01 7.62
C ILE A 16 -16.01 -38.17 6.75
N VAL A 17 -15.52 -38.73 5.64
CA VAL A 17 -14.52 -38.08 4.77
C VAL A 17 -15.10 -36.86 4.06
N GLY A 18 -16.35 -36.94 3.59
CA GLY A 18 -17.02 -35.83 2.90
C GLY A 18 -17.05 -34.55 3.73
N PRO A 19 -17.63 -34.57 4.94
CA PRO A 19 -17.64 -33.40 5.83
C PRO A 19 -16.25 -32.90 6.21
N LEU A 20 -15.29 -33.79 6.48
CA LEU A 20 -13.92 -33.39 6.84
C LEU A 20 -13.22 -32.65 5.69
N LEU A 21 -13.33 -33.15 4.47
CA LEU A 21 -12.81 -32.48 3.27
C LEU A 21 -13.52 -31.14 3.04
N SER A 22 -14.84 -31.09 3.21
CA SER A 22 -15.63 -29.86 3.09
C SER A 22 -15.18 -28.80 4.11
N ILE A 23 -14.97 -29.17 5.37
CA ILE A 23 -14.46 -28.24 6.40
C ILE A 23 -13.06 -27.76 6.05
N TYR A 24 -12.17 -28.65 5.60
CA TYR A 24 -10.82 -28.29 5.22
C TYR A 24 -10.80 -27.29 4.05
N VAL A 25 -11.57 -27.56 3.00
CA VAL A 25 -11.68 -26.67 1.83
C VAL A 25 -12.31 -25.34 2.22
N ALA A 26 -13.39 -25.34 3.01
CA ALA A 26 -14.05 -24.12 3.47
C ALA A 26 -13.10 -23.23 4.29
N ARG A 27 -12.34 -23.81 5.23
CA ARG A 27 -11.33 -23.07 6.00
C ARG A 27 -10.25 -22.46 5.12
N LYS A 28 -9.75 -23.22 4.13
CA LYS A 28 -8.75 -22.73 3.19
C LYS A 28 -9.28 -21.55 2.36
N GLN A 29 -10.52 -21.64 1.89
CA GLN A 29 -11.18 -20.57 1.13
C GLN A 29 -11.40 -19.32 1.98
N ILE A 30 -11.89 -19.46 3.21
CA ILE A 30 -12.11 -18.32 4.13
C ILE A 30 -10.79 -17.60 4.41
N ASN A 31 -9.72 -18.34 4.71
CA ASN A 31 -8.42 -17.75 5.00
C ASN A 31 -7.84 -17.01 3.78
N ALA A 32 -7.93 -17.60 2.59
CA ALA A 32 -7.48 -16.96 1.36
C ALA A 32 -8.29 -15.69 1.04
N ALA A 33 -9.61 -15.74 1.24
CA ALA A 33 -10.49 -14.58 1.05
C ALA A 33 -10.15 -13.46 2.04
N ALA A 34 -9.97 -13.77 3.33
CA ALA A 34 -9.60 -12.80 4.35
C ALA A 34 -8.24 -12.13 4.04
N LEU A 35 -7.25 -12.92 3.61
CA LEU A 35 -5.93 -12.41 3.23
C LEU A 35 -6.01 -11.47 2.03
N SER A 36 -6.74 -11.87 0.98
CA SER A 36 -6.97 -11.05 -0.22
C SER A 36 -7.65 -9.73 0.12
N THR A 37 -8.66 -9.74 0.98
CA THR A 37 -9.37 -8.53 1.43
C THR A 37 -8.44 -7.59 2.20
N ASN A 38 -7.70 -8.12 3.19
CA ASN A 38 -6.75 -7.31 3.97
C ASN A 38 -5.66 -6.69 3.08
N ARG A 39 -5.16 -7.44 2.08
CA ARG A 39 -4.17 -6.92 1.13
C ARG A 39 -4.76 -5.84 0.24
N GLN A 40 -6.01 -5.99 -0.22
CA GLN A 40 -6.69 -4.97 -1.01
C GLN A 40 -6.92 -3.69 -0.21
N GLU A 41 -7.31 -3.81 1.05
CA GLU A 41 -7.43 -2.67 1.99
C GLU A 41 -6.08 -1.98 2.16
N TRP A 42 -5.02 -2.74 2.42
CA TRP A 42 -3.66 -2.21 2.51
C TRP A 42 -3.22 -1.46 1.24
N ILE A 43 -3.47 -2.03 0.04
CA ILE A 43 -3.20 -1.38 -1.25
C ILE A 43 -3.93 -0.04 -1.35
N ASN A 44 -5.20 0.00 -0.97
CA ASN A 44 -6.03 1.20 -1.07
C ASN A 44 -5.59 2.28 -0.08
N ASN A 45 -5.24 1.89 1.15
CA ASN A 45 -4.69 2.80 2.15
C ASN A 45 -3.37 3.42 1.67
N LEU A 46 -2.46 2.59 1.14
CA LEU A 46 -1.20 3.07 0.59
C LEU A 46 -1.41 4.05 -0.58
N ARG A 47 -2.35 3.76 -1.49
CA ARG A 47 -2.72 4.67 -2.59
C ARG A 47 -3.21 6.03 -2.08
N GLY A 48 -4.12 6.02 -1.10
CA GLY A 48 -4.68 7.24 -0.53
C GLY A 48 -3.61 8.13 0.09
N VAL A 49 -2.79 7.55 0.99
CA VAL A 49 -1.73 8.30 1.67
C VAL A 49 -0.68 8.82 0.67
N LEU A 50 -0.30 8.03 -0.34
CA LEU A 50 0.63 8.48 -1.38
C LEU A 50 0.07 9.62 -2.21
N ALA A 51 -1.22 9.59 -2.57
CA ALA A 51 -1.85 10.67 -3.34
C ALA A 51 -1.83 12.00 -2.58
N GLU A 52 -2.14 11.99 -1.28
CA GLU A 52 -2.05 13.18 -0.42
C GLU A 52 -0.62 13.68 -0.29
N LEU A 53 0.33 12.77 -0.04
CA LEU A 53 1.76 13.08 0.05
C LEU A 53 2.27 13.74 -1.24
N ILE A 54 1.97 13.16 -2.39
CA ILE A 54 2.39 13.67 -3.71
C ILE A 54 1.79 15.05 -3.97
N THR A 55 0.52 15.26 -3.60
CA THR A 55 -0.14 16.56 -3.73
C THR A 55 0.61 17.64 -2.94
N ILE A 56 0.97 17.34 -1.69
CA ILE A 56 1.73 18.26 -0.85
C ILE A 56 3.10 18.57 -1.48
N VAL A 57 3.84 17.53 -1.89
CA VAL A 57 5.16 17.67 -2.53
C VAL A 57 5.09 18.59 -3.76
N ARG A 58 4.08 18.42 -4.60
CA ARG A 58 3.94 19.20 -5.85
C ARG A 58 3.48 20.63 -5.61
N HIS A 59 2.67 20.91 -4.58
CA HIS A 59 1.89 22.16 -4.54
C HIS A 59 2.34 23.15 -3.47
N VAL A 60 2.84 22.70 -2.32
CA VAL A 60 3.13 23.62 -1.20
C VAL A 60 4.16 24.66 -1.56
N SER A 61 5.27 24.24 -2.16
CA SER A 61 6.36 25.18 -2.45
C SER A 61 6.00 26.19 -3.54
N PRO A 62 5.41 25.78 -4.69
CA PRO A 62 4.90 26.75 -5.67
C PRO A 62 3.84 27.70 -5.10
N ALA A 63 2.89 27.21 -4.32
CA ALA A 63 1.84 28.04 -3.73
C ALA A 63 2.42 29.06 -2.74
N PHE A 64 3.40 28.65 -1.94
CA PHE A 64 4.07 29.55 -0.99
C PHE A 64 4.91 30.61 -1.71
N HIS A 65 5.66 30.20 -2.74
CA HIS A 65 6.43 31.14 -3.57
C HIS A 65 5.52 32.17 -4.26
N ALA A 66 4.36 31.74 -4.78
CA ALA A 66 3.37 32.59 -5.43
C ALA A 66 2.54 33.46 -4.45
N ASN A 67 2.83 33.44 -3.14
CA ASN A 67 2.06 34.13 -2.10
C ASN A 67 0.58 33.72 -2.06
N SER A 68 0.24 32.54 -2.58
CA SER A 68 -1.12 32.00 -2.53
C SER A 68 -1.46 31.37 -1.19
N ILE A 69 -0.43 31.04 -0.39
CA ILE A 69 -0.56 30.57 0.99
C ILE A 69 0.42 31.33 1.90
N THR A 70 0.12 31.39 3.19
CA THR A 70 0.99 32.04 4.18
C THR A 70 2.16 31.14 4.59
N ASN A 71 3.15 31.69 5.29
CA ASN A 71 4.23 30.90 5.88
C ASN A 71 3.70 29.89 6.91
N GLN A 72 2.67 30.26 7.67
CA GLN A 72 2.05 29.36 8.63
C GLN A 72 1.37 28.18 7.93
N ASP A 73 0.69 28.42 6.80
CA ASP A 73 0.08 27.36 5.98
C ASP A 73 1.16 26.43 5.40
N ALA A 74 2.26 26.98 4.90
CA ALA A 74 3.37 26.19 4.37
C ALA A 74 3.99 25.29 5.46
N ILE A 75 4.19 25.81 6.66
CA ILE A 75 4.68 25.04 7.82
C ILE A 75 3.67 23.95 8.21
N ALA A 76 2.37 24.27 8.26
CA ALA A 76 1.33 23.29 8.58
C ALA A 76 1.31 22.15 7.55
N LYS A 77 1.37 22.48 6.26
CA LYS A 77 1.43 21.47 5.18
C LYS A 77 2.71 20.64 5.19
N HIS A 78 3.84 21.21 5.59
CA HIS A 78 5.05 20.41 5.84
C HIS A 78 4.87 19.45 7.04
N GLY A 79 4.13 19.86 8.08
CA GLY A 79 3.71 18.98 9.17
C GLY A 79 2.86 17.80 8.69
N GLU A 80 1.83 18.10 7.89
CA GLU A 80 1.00 17.06 7.24
C GLU A 80 1.85 16.13 6.37
N LEU A 81 2.78 16.67 5.58
CA LEU A 81 3.71 15.86 4.78
C LEU A 81 4.46 14.86 5.66
N THR A 82 5.01 15.32 6.79
CA THR A 82 5.76 14.48 7.73
C THR A 82 4.89 13.34 8.26
N GLU A 83 3.65 13.61 8.63
CA GLU A 83 2.68 12.58 9.05
C GLU A 83 2.46 11.53 7.95
N LYS A 84 2.17 11.96 6.71
CA LYS A 84 1.95 11.04 5.58
C LYS A 84 3.17 10.18 5.29
N ILE A 85 4.38 10.73 5.44
CA ILE A 85 5.63 9.98 5.27
C ILE A 85 5.74 8.86 6.29
N GLU A 86 5.44 9.13 7.57
CA GLU A 86 5.49 8.10 8.61
C GLU A 86 4.41 7.03 8.40
N LEU A 87 3.21 7.42 7.98
CA LEU A 87 2.16 6.46 7.60
C LEU A 87 2.59 5.56 6.44
N VAL A 88 3.22 6.11 5.39
CA VAL A 88 3.76 5.30 4.29
C VAL A 88 4.81 4.32 4.81
N LYS A 89 5.75 4.77 5.66
CA LYS A 89 6.77 3.87 6.24
C LYS A 89 6.15 2.71 7.03
N LEU A 90 5.10 2.96 7.79
CA LEU A 90 4.38 1.94 8.56
C LEU A 90 3.63 0.93 7.67
N LEU A 91 3.18 1.37 6.49
CA LEU A 91 2.54 0.50 5.50
C LEU A 91 3.55 -0.32 4.70
N LEU A 92 4.78 0.15 4.50
CA LEU A 92 5.77 -0.51 3.66
C LEU A 92 6.56 -1.60 4.41
N ASN A 93 6.97 -2.65 3.69
CA ASN A 93 7.82 -3.70 4.23
C ASN A 93 9.32 -3.30 4.17
N PRO A 94 10.01 -3.12 5.31
CA PRO A 94 11.41 -2.69 5.32
C PRO A 94 12.40 -3.76 4.83
N LYS A 95 11.94 -4.98 4.55
CA LYS A 95 12.78 -6.07 4.03
C LYS A 95 12.80 -6.13 2.51
N GLU A 96 11.96 -5.35 1.83
CA GLU A 96 11.82 -5.36 0.38
C GLU A 96 12.55 -4.16 -0.24
N ALA A 97 13.45 -4.43 -1.19
CA ALA A 97 14.35 -3.40 -1.75
C ALA A 97 13.59 -2.26 -2.46
N ASP A 98 12.50 -2.60 -3.15
CA ASP A 98 11.65 -1.63 -3.84
C ASP A 98 10.84 -0.75 -2.86
N HIS A 99 10.49 -1.28 -1.70
CA HIS A 99 9.88 -0.51 -0.61
C HIS A 99 10.90 0.46 0.02
N LEU A 100 12.13 0.00 0.25
CA LEU A 100 13.22 0.86 0.75
C LEU A 100 13.53 2.00 -0.23
N GLU A 101 13.51 1.73 -1.54
CA GLU A 101 13.69 2.77 -2.56
C GLU A 101 12.55 3.80 -2.53
N LEU A 102 11.30 3.37 -2.35
CA LEU A 102 10.18 4.31 -2.20
C LEU A 102 10.37 5.22 -0.98
N VAL A 103 10.79 4.66 0.17
CA VAL A 103 11.08 5.44 1.39
C VAL A 103 12.21 6.44 1.14
N ARG A 104 13.27 6.03 0.42
CA ARG A 104 14.40 6.90 0.08
C ARG A 104 13.97 8.08 -0.79
N LEU A 105 13.15 7.83 -1.82
CA LEU A 105 12.60 8.87 -2.71
C LEU A 105 11.72 9.85 -1.94
N ILE A 106 10.82 9.35 -1.09
CA ILE A 106 9.94 10.15 -0.26
C ILE A 106 10.73 11.04 0.71
N SER A 107 11.78 10.49 1.35
CA SER A 107 12.64 11.25 2.25
C SER A 107 13.38 12.36 1.51
N SER A 108 13.84 12.09 0.27
CA SER A 108 14.47 13.09 -0.59
C SER A 108 13.49 14.21 -0.96
N ALA A 109 12.23 13.88 -1.27
CA ALA A 109 11.20 14.87 -1.56
C ALA A 109 10.88 15.75 -0.34
N SER A 110 10.83 15.18 0.86
CA SER A 110 10.63 15.93 2.11
C SER A 110 11.72 16.98 2.34
N THR A 111 12.98 16.59 2.14
CA THR A 111 14.12 17.52 2.23
C THR A 111 13.98 18.66 1.21
N LEU A 112 13.67 18.34 -0.06
CA LEU A 112 13.48 19.34 -1.10
C LEU A 112 12.33 20.32 -0.79
N VAL A 113 11.19 19.83 -0.30
CA VAL A 113 10.07 20.69 0.11
C VAL A 113 10.50 21.62 1.25
N LYS A 114 11.16 21.10 2.28
CA LYS A 114 11.66 21.89 3.40
C LYS A 114 12.62 22.98 2.95
N GLU A 115 13.58 22.64 2.10
CA GLU A 115 14.55 23.60 1.54
C GLU A 115 13.86 24.68 0.69
N SER A 116 12.92 24.28 -0.15
CA SER A 116 12.15 25.18 -1.01
C SER A 116 11.31 26.18 -0.21
N ILE A 117 10.68 25.73 0.88
CA ILE A 117 9.96 26.61 1.83
C ILE A 117 10.93 27.58 2.51
N ASN A 118 12.02 27.07 3.11
CA ASN A 118 12.98 27.89 3.85
C ASN A 118 13.66 28.95 2.99
N ALA A 119 14.03 28.60 1.76
CA ALA A 119 14.68 29.51 0.82
C ALA A 119 13.67 30.35 0.01
N ARG A 120 12.37 30.07 0.14
CA ARG A 120 11.27 30.65 -0.66
C ARG A 120 11.53 30.56 -2.17
N GLN A 121 12.14 29.45 -2.60
CA GLN A 121 12.52 29.22 -4.00
C GLN A 121 11.45 28.42 -4.74
N ALA A 122 11.31 28.70 -6.03
CA ALA A 122 10.45 27.93 -6.92
C ALA A 122 11.20 26.71 -7.47
N ASN A 123 11.14 25.59 -6.74
CA ASN A 123 11.77 24.33 -7.15
C ASN A 123 10.79 23.40 -7.88
N ALA A 124 9.80 23.98 -8.59
CA ALA A 124 8.66 23.25 -9.16
C ALA A 124 9.08 22.08 -10.06
N LEU A 125 10.10 22.28 -10.92
CA LEU A 125 10.60 21.22 -11.81
C LEU A 125 11.22 20.05 -11.04
N GLN A 126 12.04 20.33 -10.02
CA GLN A 126 12.69 19.29 -9.21
C GLN A 126 11.67 18.53 -8.35
N LEU A 127 10.69 19.25 -7.81
CA LEU A 127 9.58 18.67 -7.04
C LEU A 127 8.69 17.79 -7.91
N GLU A 128 8.41 18.21 -9.14
CA GLU A 128 7.66 17.39 -10.11
C GLU A 128 8.44 16.13 -10.48
N GLN A 129 9.75 16.25 -10.76
CA GLN A 129 10.61 15.11 -11.08
C GLN A 129 10.68 14.08 -9.93
N VAL A 130 10.84 14.53 -8.68
CA VAL A 130 10.87 13.60 -7.54
C VAL A 130 9.48 12.98 -7.31
N ALA A 131 8.40 13.73 -7.49
CA ALA A 131 7.04 13.22 -7.39
C ALA A 131 6.75 12.13 -8.43
N GLU A 132 7.17 12.32 -9.69
CA GLU A 132 7.04 11.30 -10.74
C GLU A 132 7.85 10.03 -10.42
N ARG A 133 9.04 10.16 -9.83
CA ARG A 133 9.82 9.01 -9.38
C ARG A 133 9.12 8.26 -8.24
N ILE A 134 8.51 8.97 -7.29
CA ILE A 134 7.70 8.37 -6.22
C ILE A 134 6.52 7.60 -6.81
N VAL A 135 5.78 8.21 -7.75
CA VAL A 135 4.65 7.56 -8.45
C VAL A 135 5.11 6.29 -9.16
N THR A 136 6.19 6.37 -9.94
CA THR A 136 6.74 5.24 -10.69
C THR A 136 7.12 4.09 -9.75
N GLN A 137 7.82 4.39 -8.66
CA GLN A 137 8.24 3.38 -7.69
C GLN A 137 7.04 2.77 -6.95
N ALA A 138 6.05 3.58 -6.59
CA ALA A 138 4.81 3.11 -5.96
C ALA A 138 4.01 2.20 -6.91
N GLN A 139 3.94 2.52 -8.20
CA GLN A 139 3.25 1.69 -9.19
C GLN A 139 3.87 0.29 -9.29
N ILE A 140 5.19 0.16 -9.21
CA ILE A 140 5.88 -1.14 -9.19
C ILE A 140 5.39 -2.00 -8.01
N ILE A 141 5.43 -1.43 -6.80
CA ILE A 141 4.96 -2.09 -5.57
C ILE A 141 3.48 -2.47 -5.70
N LEU A 142 2.62 -1.49 -5.99
CA LEU A 142 1.17 -1.68 -6.05
C LEU A 142 0.77 -2.69 -7.13
N LYS A 143 1.49 -2.72 -8.26
CA LYS A 143 1.23 -3.70 -9.32
C LYS A 143 1.62 -5.10 -8.89
N ARG A 144 2.78 -5.29 -8.26
CA ARG A 144 3.19 -6.59 -7.71
C ARG A 144 2.16 -7.11 -6.70
N GLU A 145 1.75 -6.25 -5.78
CA GLU A 145 0.80 -6.62 -4.72
C GLU A 145 -0.59 -6.91 -5.29
N TRP A 146 -1.02 -6.18 -6.32
CA TRP A 146 -2.24 -6.48 -7.05
C TRP A 146 -2.22 -7.86 -7.72
N GLU A 147 -1.08 -8.26 -8.30
CA GLU A 147 -0.95 -9.59 -8.88
C GLU A 147 -1.02 -10.69 -7.82
N ARG A 148 -0.55 -10.44 -6.58
CA ARG A 148 -0.71 -11.36 -5.43
C ARG A 148 -2.17 -11.50 -5.00
N VAL A 149 -2.90 -10.37 -4.87
CA VAL A 149 -4.35 -10.37 -4.59
C VAL A 149 -5.10 -11.25 -5.59
N LYS A 150 -4.83 -11.11 -6.89
CA LYS A 150 -5.50 -11.92 -7.94
C LYS A 150 -5.23 -13.41 -7.83
N LYS A 151 -4.11 -13.81 -7.22
CA LYS A 151 -3.75 -15.21 -6.99
C LYS A 151 -4.30 -15.76 -5.65
N GLY A 152 -4.91 -14.90 -4.82
CA GLY A 152 -5.31 -15.26 -3.47
C GLY A 152 -4.15 -15.38 -2.49
N GLU A 153 -3.04 -14.69 -2.77
CA GLU A 153 -1.82 -14.59 -1.94
C GLU A 153 -1.81 -13.32 -1.08
#